data_AF-A0A175YDM5-F1
#
_entry.id   AF-A0A175YDM5-F1
#
_cell.length_a   1.000
_cell.length_b   1.000
_cell.length_c   1.000
_cell.angle_alpha   90.00
_cell.angle_beta   90.00
_cell.angle_gamma   90.00
#
_symmetry.space_group_name_H-M   'P 1'
#
loop_
_entity.id
_entity.type
_entity.pdbx_description
1 polymer ?
#
loop_
_entity_poly.entity_id
_entity_poly.type
_entity_poly.pdbx_seq_one_letter_code
_entity_poly.pdbx_strand_id
1 'polypeptide(L)'
;MLLHAGPVEFFYYWLHRALHHHYLYSRYHSHHHSSIVTEPITSVIHPFAEMISYFILFFIPMITVALTGTGSIVSFFGYITYIDLMNNLGHCNFELIPRKLFTIFPLLMYIMYTPSYHSLHHTQFRTNYSLFMPFYDYVYGTMDKSTNTVYEASLKREGESPDVVHLTHLTTSESIYHLRLGFASWASKPQTASQWYMKYLMLPVTWWSMMVTWFHSRAFVTERNTFENLKLQTWAIPRYNIHVLHFTQAKRVYYGMIEEAIAEAERKGAMVLTLGLLNQGEEMNRNGELFIRRNPKLKVKLVDGSSLAAAVVLNSIPEGKDQVAIKANSSKVSNFVAVALCQRGVQVSISGESDFRRLRELCAPETRNNLILSKSCSQKIWLVGDKLQETEQVKASKGTLFIPFSLFPPKKFRKDCFYCNTPAMSAPRNFENLDSCENWLP
;
A
#
# COMPACT_ATOMS: atom_id res chain seq x y z
N MET A 1 -35.64 1.04 -5.68
CA MET A 1 -35.33 2.20 -4.81
C MET A 1 -36.51 2.64 -3.96
N LEU A 2 -37.70 2.95 -4.50
CA LEU A 2 -38.86 3.31 -3.66
C LEU A 2 -39.26 2.21 -2.66
N LEU A 3 -39.28 0.94 -3.11
CA LEU A 3 -39.52 -0.22 -2.23
C LEU A 3 -38.46 -0.38 -1.13
N HIS A 4 -37.26 0.12 -1.38
CA HIS A 4 -36.20 0.12 -0.38
C HIS A 4 -36.42 1.25 0.64
N ALA A 5 -36.52 2.49 0.15
CA ALA A 5 -36.71 3.68 0.96
C ALA A 5 -37.96 3.63 1.87
N GLY A 6 -39.01 2.95 1.43
CA GLY A 6 -40.23 2.75 2.23
C GLY A 6 -40.19 1.44 3.02
N PRO A 7 -40.75 0.34 2.47
CA PRO A 7 -40.92 -0.92 3.20
C PRO A 7 -39.65 -1.48 3.85
N VAL A 8 -38.53 -1.54 3.12
CA VAL A 8 -37.30 -2.16 3.64
C VAL A 8 -36.75 -1.38 4.82
N GLU A 9 -36.58 -0.06 4.69
CA GLU A 9 -36.10 0.79 5.79
C GLU A 9 -37.03 0.74 7.01
N PHE A 10 -38.35 0.74 6.79
CA PHE A 10 -39.33 0.65 7.88
C PHE A 10 -39.23 -0.67 8.65
N PHE A 11 -39.25 -1.80 7.95
CA PHE A 11 -39.16 -3.11 8.58
C PHE A 11 -37.77 -3.34 9.20
N TYR A 12 -36.70 -2.84 8.56
CA TYR A 12 -35.36 -2.88 9.14
C TYR A 12 -35.33 -2.16 10.49
N TYR A 13 -35.81 -0.91 10.55
CA TYR A 13 -35.76 -0.09 11.75
C TYR A 13 -36.39 -0.81 12.95
N TRP A 14 -37.56 -1.41 12.78
CA TRP A 14 -38.23 -2.14 13.86
C TRP A 14 -37.55 -3.47 14.20
N LEU A 15 -37.09 -4.23 13.20
CA LEU A 15 -36.34 -5.46 13.43
C LEU A 15 -35.05 -5.17 14.20
N HIS A 16 -34.29 -4.18 13.76
CA HIS A 16 -33.03 -3.79 14.37
C HIS A 16 -33.25 -3.28 15.80
N ARG A 17 -34.25 -2.42 16.02
CA ARG A 17 -34.62 -1.98 17.38
C ARG A 17 -35.04 -3.15 18.27
N ALA A 18 -35.75 -4.15 17.74
CA ALA A 18 -36.09 -5.36 18.49
C ALA A 18 -34.84 -6.20 18.80
N LEU A 19 -33.89 -6.30 17.88
CA LEU A 19 -32.61 -6.99 18.09
C LEU A 19 -31.79 -6.36 19.23
N HIS A 20 -31.99 -5.07 19.53
CA HIS A 20 -31.40 -4.39 20.68
C HIS A 20 -32.14 -4.60 22.01
N HIS A 21 -33.26 -5.33 22.00
CA HIS A 21 -33.88 -5.81 23.24
C HIS A 21 -32.97 -6.87 23.87
N HIS A 22 -32.73 -6.77 25.19
CA HIS A 22 -31.73 -7.55 25.93
C HIS A 22 -31.67 -9.05 25.57
N TYR A 23 -32.83 -9.69 25.39
CA TYR A 23 -32.94 -11.11 25.05
C TYR A 23 -32.39 -11.44 23.64
N LEU A 24 -32.73 -10.62 22.64
CA LEU A 24 -32.29 -10.81 21.26
C LEU A 24 -30.86 -10.32 21.06
N TYR A 25 -30.48 -9.24 21.75
CA TYR A 25 -29.13 -8.68 21.68
C TYR A 25 -28.08 -9.71 22.08
N SER A 26 -28.26 -10.35 23.24
CA SER A 26 -27.27 -11.32 23.74
C SER A 26 -27.13 -12.57 22.87
N ARG A 27 -28.10 -12.88 22.01
CA ARG A 27 -28.15 -14.11 21.20
C ARG A 27 -27.83 -13.90 19.73
N TYR A 28 -28.22 -12.77 19.18
CA TYR A 28 -28.17 -12.51 17.76
C TYR A 28 -27.32 -11.27 17.45
N HIS A 29 -27.46 -10.17 18.19
CA HIS A 29 -26.87 -8.91 17.71
C HIS A 29 -25.54 -8.50 18.39
N SER A 30 -25.23 -9.06 19.56
CA SER A 30 -24.03 -8.69 20.34
C SER A 30 -22.71 -9.03 19.64
N HIS A 31 -22.67 -10.07 18.80
CA HIS A 31 -21.44 -10.41 18.06
C HIS A 31 -21.11 -9.36 17.01
N HIS A 32 -22.11 -8.87 16.28
CA HIS A 32 -21.95 -7.76 15.34
C HIS A 32 -21.39 -6.50 16.05
N HIS A 33 -21.93 -6.20 17.24
CA HIS A 33 -21.51 -5.09 18.10
C HIS A 33 -20.20 -5.29 18.84
N SER A 34 -19.60 -6.48 18.79
CA SER A 34 -18.25 -6.69 19.35
C SER A 34 -17.18 -5.89 18.61
N SER A 35 -17.47 -5.50 17.36
CA SER A 35 -16.70 -4.55 16.56
C SER A 35 -17.19 -3.12 16.84
N ILE A 36 -16.67 -2.51 17.91
CA ILE A 36 -16.99 -1.12 18.29
C ILE A 36 -16.39 -0.14 17.28
N VAL A 37 -15.15 -0.42 16.83
CA VAL A 37 -14.51 0.27 15.72
C VAL A 37 -14.83 -0.53 14.47
N THR A 38 -15.86 -0.13 13.76
CA THR A 38 -16.37 -0.89 12.63
C THR A 38 -15.35 -0.97 11.50
N GLU A 39 -15.36 -2.11 10.82
CA GLU A 39 -14.66 -2.32 9.56
C GLU A 39 -15.66 -2.80 8.51
N PRO A 40 -15.45 -2.58 7.20
CA PRO A 40 -16.41 -2.97 6.17
C PRO A 40 -16.90 -4.43 6.28
N ILE A 41 -16.03 -5.35 6.73
CA ILE A 41 -16.39 -6.75 6.97
C ILE A 41 -17.41 -6.95 8.09
N THR A 42 -17.47 -6.06 9.08
CA THR A 42 -18.46 -6.06 10.18
C THR A 42 -19.88 -6.04 9.63
N SER A 43 -20.09 -5.39 8.48
CA SER A 43 -21.40 -5.25 7.82
C SER A 43 -22.07 -6.56 7.43
N VAL A 44 -21.31 -7.65 7.30
CA VAL A 44 -21.83 -8.97 6.88
C VAL A 44 -21.71 -10.03 7.97
N ILE A 45 -21.10 -9.69 9.11
CA ILE A 45 -20.92 -10.61 10.23
C ILE A 45 -22.13 -10.51 11.15
N HIS A 46 -23.05 -11.45 10.97
CA HIS A 46 -24.24 -11.64 11.79
C HIS A 46 -24.48 -13.13 12.05
N PRO A 47 -25.06 -13.52 13.20
CA PRO A 47 -25.51 -14.88 13.43
C PRO A 47 -26.54 -15.33 12.40
N PHE A 48 -26.60 -16.64 12.17
CA PHE A 48 -27.34 -17.25 11.08
C PHE A 48 -28.80 -16.79 10.94
N ALA A 49 -29.55 -16.70 12.04
CA ALA A 49 -30.96 -16.29 12.00
C ALA A 49 -31.14 -14.80 11.66
N GLU A 50 -30.26 -13.93 12.14
CA GLU A 50 -30.25 -12.51 11.80
C GLU A 50 -29.90 -12.33 10.32
N MET A 51 -28.92 -13.09 9.83
CA MET A 51 -28.56 -13.12 8.42
C MET A 51 -29.75 -13.51 7.53
N ILE A 52 -30.48 -14.59 7.84
CA ILE A 52 -31.70 -14.98 7.09
C ILE A 52 -32.73 -13.84 7.10
N SER A 53 -32.93 -13.19 8.25
CA SER A 53 -33.91 -12.11 8.40
C SER A 53 -33.57 -10.92 7.49
N TYR A 54 -32.29 -10.50 7.45
CA TYR A 54 -31.85 -9.45 6.55
C TYR A 54 -31.87 -9.87 5.09
N PHE A 55 -31.54 -11.13 4.75
CA PHE A 55 -31.68 -11.63 3.39
C PHE A 55 -33.11 -11.53 2.90
N ILE A 56 -34.09 -12.02 3.67
CA ILE A 56 -35.51 -11.94 3.32
C ILE A 56 -35.92 -10.47 3.11
N LEU A 57 -35.51 -9.60 4.03
CA LEU A 57 -35.82 -8.18 3.98
C LEU A 57 -35.26 -7.50 2.72
N PHE A 58 -33.97 -7.71 2.41
CA PHE A 58 -33.34 -7.14 1.22
C PHE A 58 -33.86 -7.75 -0.07
N PHE A 59 -34.43 -8.96 -0.04
CA PHE A 59 -35.03 -9.59 -1.20
C PHE A 59 -36.41 -9.00 -1.57
N ILE A 60 -37.06 -8.23 -0.68
CA ILE A 60 -38.39 -7.64 -0.93
C ILE A 60 -38.43 -6.85 -2.25
N PRO A 61 -37.54 -5.86 -2.51
CA PRO A 61 -37.59 -5.13 -3.77
C PRO A 61 -37.34 -6.02 -4.98
N MET A 62 -36.47 -7.03 -4.84
CA MET A 62 -36.10 -7.96 -5.91
C MET A 62 -37.27 -8.88 -6.30
N ILE A 63 -37.90 -9.53 -5.33
CA ILE A 63 -39.09 -10.37 -5.56
C ILE A 63 -40.21 -9.51 -6.14
N THR A 64 -40.45 -8.32 -5.58
CA THR A 64 -41.56 -7.47 -6.04
C THR A 64 -41.42 -7.16 -7.52
N VAL A 65 -40.26 -6.68 -7.97
CA VAL A 65 -40.07 -6.34 -9.39
C VAL A 65 -40.05 -7.57 -10.30
N ALA A 66 -39.65 -8.74 -9.79
CA ALA A 66 -39.71 -10.00 -10.52
C ALA A 66 -41.17 -10.44 -10.73
N LEU A 67 -41.98 -10.40 -9.67
CA LEU A 67 -43.39 -10.79 -9.70
C LEU A 67 -44.25 -9.84 -10.53
N THR A 68 -43.95 -8.53 -10.50
CA THR A 68 -44.66 -7.54 -11.33
C THR A 68 -44.17 -7.52 -12.78
N GLY A 69 -43.15 -8.30 -13.14
CA GLY A 69 -42.56 -8.30 -14.48
C GLY A 69 -41.86 -7.00 -14.87
N THR A 70 -41.54 -6.14 -13.90
CA THR A 70 -40.90 -4.82 -14.13
C THR A 70 -39.39 -4.81 -13.81
N GLY A 71 -38.84 -5.96 -13.44
CA GLY A 71 -37.41 -6.12 -13.14
C GLY A 71 -36.54 -6.10 -14.40
N SER A 72 -35.30 -5.63 -14.25
CA SER A 72 -34.27 -5.73 -15.29
C SER A 72 -32.96 -6.18 -14.65
N ILE A 73 -32.08 -6.81 -15.44
CA ILE A 73 -30.74 -7.23 -14.98
C ILE A 73 -29.98 -6.04 -14.38
N VAL A 74 -30.05 -4.88 -15.03
CA VAL A 74 -29.43 -3.64 -14.54
C VAL A 74 -30.00 -3.22 -13.19
N SER A 75 -31.32 -3.29 -13.00
CA SER A 75 -31.96 -2.94 -11.72
C SER A 75 -31.55 -3.89 -10.59
N PHE A 76 -31.42 -5.19 -10.87
CA PHE A 76 -30.96 -6.18 -9.88
C PHE A 76 -29.50 -5.91 -9.48
N PHE A 77 -28.59 -5.83 -10.45
CA PHE A 77 -27.18 -5.55 -10.17
C PHE A 77 -26.98 -4.21 -9.47
N GLY A 78 -27.69 -3.16 -9.93
CA GLY A 78 -27.62 -1.84 -9.32
C GLY A 78 -28.12 -1.81 -7.87
N TYR A 79 -29.20 -2.56 -7.57
CA TYR A 79 -29.72 -2.64 -6.21
C TYR A 79 -28.78 -3.40 -5.26
N ILE A 80 -28.27 -4.58 -5.67
CA ILE A 80 -27.31 -5.34 -4.87
C ILE A 80 -26.06 -4.50 -4.60
N THR A 81 -25.52 -3.87 -5.64
CA THR A 81 -24.35 -2.98 -5.53
C THR A 81 -24.62 -1.82 -4.58
N TYR A 82 -25.82 -1.22 -4.61
CA TYR A 82 -26.21 -0.15 -3.69
C TYR A 82 -26.26 -0.62 -2.24
N ILE A 83 -26.88 -1.77 -1.95
CA ILE A 83 -26.95 -2.34 -0.60
C ILE A 83 -25.53 -2.58 -0.06
N ASP A 84 -24.70 -3.27 -0.84
CA ASP A 84 -23.33 -3.57 -0.45
C ASP A 84 -22.53 -2.28 -0.23
N LEU A 85 -22.60 -1.33 -1.16
CA LEU A 85 -21.90 -0.06 -1.04
C LEU A 85 -22.30 0.70 0.22
N MET A 86 -23.60 0.85 0.48
CA MET A 86 -24.09 1.62 1.61
C MET A 86 -23.76 0.93 2.93
N ASN A 87 -23.86 -0.40 3.02
CA ASN A 87 -23.42 -1.14 4.21
C ASN A 87 -21.92 -0.96 4.45
N ASN A 88 -21.09 -1.20 3.43
CA ASN A 88 -19.64 -1.03 3.57
C ASN A 88 -19.27 0.42 3.93
N LEU A 89 -19.98 1.43 3.42
CA LEU A 89 -19.81 2.83 3.78
C LEU A 89 -20.10 3.06 5.27
N GLY A 90 -21.22 2.55 5.80
CA GLY A 90 -21.56 2.70 7.23
C GLY A 90 -20.53 2.11 8.18
N HIS A 91 -19.88 1.04 7.76
CA HIS A 91 -18.90 0.30 8.57
C HIS A 91 -17.44 0.62 8.22
N CYS A 92 -17.14 1.57 7.31
CA CYS A 92 -15.75 1.84 6.94
C CYS A 92 -14.95 2.63 7.98
N ASN A 93 -15.63 3.17 9.01
CA ASN A 93 -15.05 3.98 10.08
C ASN A 93 -14.22 5.19 9.58
N PHE A 94 -14.55 5.68 8.39
CA PHE A 94 -13.92 6.85 7.78
C PHE A 94 -14.98 7.75 7.16
N GLU A 95 -15.03 9.02 7.56
CA GLU A 95 -16.03 9.96 7.06
C GLU A 95 -15.68 10.44 5.64
N LEU A 96 -16.41 9.92 4.66
CA LEU A 96 -16.23 10.23 3.25
C LEU A 96 -17.22 11.28 2.74
N ILE A 97 -18.31 11.55 3.46
CA ILE A 97 -19.40 12.39 2.97
C ILE A 97 -19.06 13.87 3.23
N PRO A 98 -18.81 14.67 2.18
CA PRO A 98 -18.37 16.05 2.38
C PRO A 98 -19.52 16.93 2.87
N ARG A 99 -19.21 17.85 3.80
CA ARG A 99 -20.18 18.82 4.33
C ARG A 99 -20.97 19.59 3.26
N LYS A 100 -20.32 19.89 2.13
CA LYS A 100 -20.94 20.59 1.00
C LYS A 100 -22.17 19.86 0.47
N LEU A 101 -22.19 18.52 0.50
CA LEU A 101 -23.30 17.73 0.00
C LEU A 101 -24.59 18.00 0.79
N PHE A 102 -24.51 17.98 2.12
CA PHE A 102 -25.66 18.31 2.98
C PHE A 102 -25.97 19.81 3.04
N THR A 103 -25.01 20.67 2.72
CA THR A 103 -25.26 22.11 2.59
C THR A 103 -26.09 22.41 1.35
N ILE A 104 -25.82 21.73 0.22
CA ILE A 104 -26.56 21.91 -1.04
C ILE A 104 -27.91 21.18 -0.99
N PHE A 105 -27.95 19.98 -0.39
CA PHE A 105 -29.16 19.16 -0.25
C PHE A 105 -29.42 18.82 1.22
N PRO A 106 -30.02 19.72 2.01
CA PRO A 106 -30.25 19.50 3.44
C PRO A 106 -31.08 18.26 3.75
N LEU A 107 -32.10 17.97 2.95
CA LEU A 107 -32.95 16.79 3.16
C LEU A 107 -32.20 15.47 3.01
N LEU A 108 -31.05 15.47 2.33
CA LEU A 108 -30.25 14.26 2.13
C LEU A 108 -29.79 13.64 3.46
N MET A 109 -29.59 14.45 4.52
CA MET A 109 -29.18 13.94 5.83
C MET A 109 -30.18 12.96 6.48
N TYR A 110 -31.45 12.97 6.03
CA TYR A 110 -32.48 12.07 6.53
C TYR A 110 -32.66 10.82 5.66
N ILE A 111 -32.22 10.87 4.40
CA ILE A 111 -32.37 9.76 3.43
C ILE A 111 -31.04 9.08 3.09
N MET A 112 -29.94 9.53 3.70
CA MET A 112 -28.61 8.95 3.58
C MET A 112 -27.82 9.21 4.85
N TYR A 113 -27.55 8.15 5.60
CA TYR A 113 -26.68 8.19 6.75
C TYR A 113 -25.20 8.34 6.36
N THR A 114 -24.38 8.66 7.36
CA THR A 114 -22.93 8.76 7.21
C THR A 114 -22.21 7.64 7.98
N PRO A 115 -20.94 7.34 7.65
CA PRO A 115 -20.11 6.46 8.48
C PRO A 115 -20.09 6.89 9.95
N SER A 116 -20.03 8.20 10.22
CA SER A 116 -20.07 8.74 11.59
C SER A 116 -21.39 8.42 12.32
N TYR A 117 -22.52 8.49 11.60
CA TYR A 117 -23.84 8.16 12.16
C TYR A 117 -23.91 6.73 12.68
N HIS A 118 -23.40 5.78 11.90
CA HIS A 118 -23.47 4.36 12.22
C HIS A 118 -22.36 3.90 13.17
N SER A 119 -21.16 4.51 13.10
CA SER A 119 -20.16 4.35 14.15
C SER A 119 -20.70 4.74 15.53
N LEU A 120 -21.54 5.79 15.59
CA LEU A 120 -22.19 6.19 16.83
C LEU A 120 -23.20 5.13 17.34
N HIS A 121 -23.87 4.43 16.44
CA HIS A 121 -24.71 3.29 16.78
C HIS A 121 -23.90 2.16 17.47
N HIS A 122 -22.74 1.79 16.90
CA HIS A 122 -21.84 0.78 17.46
C HIS A 122 -21.17 1.17 18.78
N THR A 123 -21.22 2.44 19.17
CA THR A 123 -20.62 2.94 20.42
C THR A 123 -21.67 3.21 21.51
N GLN A 124 -22.86 3.69 21.14
CA GLN A 124 -23.92 4.02 22.10
C GLN A 124 -24.97 2.90 22.25
N PHE A 125 -25.08 2.00 21.27
CA PHE A 125 -25.99 0.84 21.20
C PHE A 125 -27.50 1.14 21.24
N ARG A 126 -27.92 2.30 21.74
CA ARG A 126 -29.33 2.63 22.02
C ARG A 126 -29.90 3.77 21.18
N THR A 127 -29.19 4.15 20.12
CA THR A 127 -29.54 5.25 19.21
C THR A 127 -29.22 4.83 17.78
N ASN A 128 -29.76 5.54 16.79
CA ASN A 128 -29.40 5.39 15.39
C ASN A 128 -29.68 3.97 14.82
N TYR A 129 -30.93 3.49 14.89
CA TYR A 129 -31.35 2.16 14.45
C TYR A 129 -31.67 2.01 12.95
N SER A 130 -31.79 3.11 12.21
CA SER A 130 -32.04 3.13 10.77
C SER A 130 -30.94 2.40 10.00
N LEU A 131 -31.31 1.79 8.87
CA LEU A 131 -30.37 1.13 7.97
C LEU A 131 -29.54 2.16 7.22
N PHE A 132 -30.12 2.78 6.18
CA PHE A 132 -29.44 3.80 5.38
C PHE A 132 -30.11 5.17 5.46
N MET A 133 -31.35 5.23 5.93
CA MET A 133 -32.13 6.47 6.00
C MET A 133 -32.43 6.87 7.46
N PRO A 134 -31.69 7.84 8.04
CA PRO A 134 -31.92 8.33 9.41
C PRO A 134 -33.33 8.89 9.68
N PHE A 135 -34.16 9.00 8.65
CA PHE A 135 -35.56 9.41 8.70
C PHE A 135 -36.34 8.77 9.85
N TYR A 136 -36.27 7.45 10.02
CA TYR A 136 -37.04 6.77 11.08
C TYR A 136 -36.52 7.09 12.48
N ASP A 137 -35.21 7.18 12.68
CA ASP A 137 -34.65 7.66 13.95
C ASP A 137 -35.03 9.10 14.27
N TYR A 138 -35.11 9.96 13.25
CA TYR A 138 -35.59 11.33 13.42
C TYR A 138 -37.07 11.36 13.82
N VAL A 139 -37.93 10.61 13.12
CA VAL A 139 -39.38 10.55 13.38
C VAL A 139 -39.70 9.96 14.75
N TYR A 140 -39.00 8.91 15.16
CA TYR A 140 -39.25 8.21 16.42
C TYR A 140 -38.38 8.70 17.59
N GLY A 141 -37.54 9.72 17.38
CA GLY A 141 -36.75 10.35 18.44
C GLY A 141 -35.62 9.46 18.97
N THR A 142 -35.08 8.56 18.17
CA THR A 142 -33.96 7.66 18.51
C THR A 142 -32.63 8.09 17.88
N MET A 143 -32.60 9.22 17.18
CA MET A 143 -31.37 9.82 16.68
C MET A 143 -30.50 10.35 17.82
N ASP A 144 -29.22 10.00 17.82
CA ASP A 144 -28.28 10.46 18.83
C ASP A 144 -28.04 11.97 18.71
N LYS A 145 -28.06 12.67 19.86
CA LYS A 145 -27.91 14.12 19.94
C LYS A 145 -26.54 14.61 19.45
N SER A 146 -25.51 13.76 19.53
CA SER A 146 -24.15 14.08 19.11
C SER A 146 -23.87 13.80 17.63
N THR A 147 -24.82 13.21 16.89
CA THR A 147 -24.67 12.85 15.46
C THR A 147 -24.01 13.95 14.62
N ASN A 148 -24.56 15.17 14.65
CA ASN A 148 -24.04 16.28 13.86
C ASN A 148 -22.65 16.75 14.35
N THR A 149 -22.43 16.73 15.67
CA THR A 149 -21.13 17.13 16.24
C THR A 149 -20.03 16.15 15.91
N VAL A 150 -20.32 14.84 15.94
CA VAL A 150 -19.38 13.79 15.57
C VAL A 150 -19.06 13.86 14.09
N TYR A 151 -20.07 14.02 13.23
CA TYR A 151 -19.87 14.21 11.79
C TYR A 151 -18.94 15.40 11.46
N GLU A 152 -19.21 16.58 12.02
CA GLU A 152 -18.38 17.77 11.80
C GLU A 152 -16.96 17.63 12.39
N ALA A 153 -16.83 16.94 13.52
CA ALA A 153 -15.52 16.66 14.13
C ALA A 153 -14.70 15.67 13.28
N SER A 154 -15.33 14.62 12.77
CA SER A 154 -14.70 13.63 11.88
C SER A 154 -14.11 14.27 10.62
N LEU A 155 -14.82 15.25 10.03
CA LEU A 155 -14.35 15.97 8.84
C LEU A 155 -13.17 16.91 9.09
N LYS A 156 -13.00 17.39 10.34
CA LYS A 156 -11.93 18.32 10.72
C LYS A 156 -10.72 17.63 11.34
N ARG A 157 -10.79 16.32 11.55
CA ARG A 157 -9.72 15.55 12.18
C ARG A 157 -8.45 15.69 11.36
N GLU A 158 -7.44 16.34 11.93
CA GLU A 158 -6.12 16.40 11.31
C GLU A 158 -5.52 14.99 11.29
N GLY A 159 -4.89 14.65 10.16
CA GLY A 159 -4.17 13.39 10.03
C GLY A 159 -2.99 13.36 11.00
N GLU A 160 -2.70 12.18 11.53
CA GLU A 160 -1.56 11.98 12.42
C GLU A 160 -0.24 12.34 11.73
N SER A 161 0.56 13.19 12.40
CA SER A 161 1.91 13.56 11.97
C SER A 161 2.87 12.36 12.10
N PRO A 162 3.54 11.93 11.01
CA PRO A 162 4.56 10.91 11.07
C PRO A 162 5.90 11.49 11.55
N ASP A 163 6.66 10.68 12.28
CA ASP A 163 8.07 10.94 12.58
C ASP A 163 8.96 10.54 11.40
N VAL A 164 8.60 9.45 10.73
CA VAL A 164 9.34 8.88 9.59
C VAL A 164 8.40 8.58 8.44
N VAL A 165 8.78 9.01 7.24
CA VAL A 165 8.05 8.72 6.00
C VAL A 165 8.89 7.85 5.08
N HIS A 166 8.32 6.77 4.56
CA HIS A 166 8.87 6.03 3.44
C HIS A 166 8.10 6.34 2.16
N LEU A 167 8.76 6.97 1.19
CA LEU A 167 8.15 7.34 -0.08
C LEU A 167 8.40 6.27 -1.13
N THR A 168 7.34 5.63 -1.62
CA THR A 168 7.36 4.58 -2.64
C THR A 168 6.44 4.94 -3.82
N HIS A 169 6.28 4.03 -4.77
CA HIS A 169 5.34 4.16 -5.89
C HIS A 169 4.93 2.78 -6.43
N LEU A 170 3.92 2.76 -7.30
CA LEU A 170 3.47 1.52 -7.94
C LEU A 170 4.52 1.05 -8.95
N THR A 171 4.85 -0.25 -8.94
CA THR A 171 5.92 -0.79 -9.79
C THR A 171 5.34 -1.30 -11.11
N THR A 172 4.61 -2.41 -11.05
CA THR A 172 3.92 -3.03 -12.19
C THR A 172 2.42 -2.73 -12.14
N SER A 173 1.70 -3.01 -13.23
CA SER A 173 0.24 -2.87 -13.29
C SER A 173 -0.49 -3.64 -12.17
N GLU A 174 0.10 -4.74 -11.71
CA GLU A 174 -0.45 -5.61 -10.65
C GLU A 174 -0.11 -5.15 -9.24
N SER A 175 0.83 -4.20 -9.06
CA SER A 175 1.27 -3.75 -7.73
C SER A 175 0.14 -3.15 -6.88
N ILE A 176 -0.96 -2.70 -7.50
CA ILE A 176 -2.15 -2.22 -6.77
C ILE A 176 -2.84 -3.31 -5.97
N TYR A 177 -2.74 -4.56 -6.41
CA TYR A 177 -3.32 -5.71 -5.72
C TYR A 177 -2.52 -6.12 -4.49
N HIS A 178 -1.30 -5.58 -4.37
CA HIS A 178 -0.46 -5.72 -3.20
C HIS A 178 -0.56 -4.52 -2.25
N LEU A 179 -1.40 -3.53 -2.57
CA LEU A 179 -1.85 -2.57 -1.57
C LEU A 179 -2.87 -3.25 -0.66
N ARG A 180 -2.91 -2.83 0.61
CA ARG A 180 -3.93 -3.28 1.56
C ARG A 180 -5.36 -2.88 1.13
N LEU A 181 -5.47 -1.88 0.26
CA LEU A 181 -6.72 -1.42 -0.33
C LEU A 181 -7.23 -2.43 -1.36
N GLY A 182 -8.04 -3.39 -0.90
CA GLY A 182 -8.73 -4.36 -1.75
C GLY A 182 -8.62 -5.79 -1.23
N PHE A 183 -7.60 -6.52 -1.67
CA PHE A 183 -7.49 -7.97 -1.43
C PHE A 183 -6.35 -8.29 -0.46
N ALA A 184 -6.64 -8.32 0.84
CA ALA A 184 -5.66 -8.63 1.88
C ALA A 184 -4.92 -9.97 1.62
N SER A 185 -5.62 -10.97 1.09
CA SER A 185 -5.03 -12.26 0.72
C SER A 185 -3.99 -12.17 -0.41
N TRP A 186 -4.09 -11.17 -1.28
CA TRP A 186 -3.10 -10.89 -2.34
C TRP A 186 -1.98 -10.01 -1.81
N ALA A 187 -2.31 -9.00 -0.99
CA ALA A 187 -1.33 -8.15 -0.32
C ALA A 187 -0.39 -8.90 0.64
N SER A 188 -0.83 -10.05 1.17
CA SER A 188 -0.01 -10.95 2.00
C SER A 188 0.88 -11.92 1.22
N LYS A 189 0.75 -12.01 -0.12
CA LYS A 189 1.57 -12.90 -0.96
C LYS A 189 2.63 -12.12 -1.73
N PRO A 190 3.89 -12.60 -1.78
CA PRO A 190 4.93 -11.95 -2.56
C PRO A 190 4.48 -11.86 -4.01
N GLN A 191 4.87 -10.75 -4.66
CA GLN A 191 4.62 -10.53 -6.08
C GLN A 191 5.45 -11.52 -6.92
N THR A 192 4.96 -12.75 -6.96
CA THR A 192 5.45 -13.85 -7.77
C THR A 192 4.78 -13.79 -9.15
N ALA A 193 5.21 -14.65 -10.08
CA ALA A 193 4.74 -14.61 -11.47
C ALA A 193 3.22 -14.35 -11.60
N SER A 194 2.87 -13.36 -12.43
CA SER A 194 1.51 -12.90 -12.72
C SER A 194 0.53 -14.07 -12.80
N GLN A 195 -0.40 -14.12 -11.84
CA GLN A 195 -1.44 -15.14 -11.84
C GLN A 195 -2.44 -14.82 -12.95
N TRP A 196 -2.87 -15.84 -13.69
CA TRP A 196 -3.73 -15.65 -14.86
C TRP A 196 -5.01 -14.84 -14.54
N TYR A 197 -5.60 -15.04 -13.36
CA TYR A 197 -6.80 -14.30 -12.95
C TYR A 197 -6.49 -12.82 -12.66
N MET A 198 -5.35 -12.47 -12.06
CA MET A 198 -4.97 -11.07 -11.85
C MET A 198 -4.78 -10.35 -13.20
N LYS A 199 -4.21 -11.06 -14.17
CA LYS A 199 -3.97 -10.50 -15.49
C LYS A 199 -5.24 -10.35 -16.33
N TYR A 200 -6.11 -11.35 -16.33
CA TYR A 200 -7.26 -11.40 -17.24
C TYR A 200 -8.58 -11.00 -16.58
N LEU A 201 -8.89 -11.52 -15.39
CA LEU A 201 -10.15 -11.21 -14.70
C LEU A 201 -10.14 -9.78 -14.15
N MET A 202 -9.01 -9.36 -13.57
CA MET A 202 -8.89 -8.03 -12.97
C MET A 202 -8.42 -6.96 -13.95
N LEU A 203 -8.36 -7.27 -15.25
CA LEU A 203 -7.93 -6.31 -16.28
C LEU A 203 -8.72 -4.99 -16.24
N PRO A 204 -10.07 -4.99 -16.11
CA PRO A 204 -10.84 -3.74 -16.04
C PRO A 204 -10.47 -2.88 -14.83
N VAL A 205 -10.24 -3.51 -13.67
CA VAL A 205 -9.83 -2.83 -12.43
C VAL A 205 -8.42 -2.26 -12.57
N THR A 206 -7.50 -3.02 -13.17
CA THR A 206 -6.13 -2.55 -13.45
C THR A 206 -6.14 -1.32 -14.35
N TRP A 207 -6.89 -1.38 -15.46
CA TRP A 207 -7.02 -0.26 -16.40
C TRP A 207 -7.63 0.96 -15.74
N TRP A 208 -8.72 0.77 -15.00
CA TRP A 208 -9.35 1.83 -14.23
C TRP A 208 -8.37 2.49 -13.27
N SER A 209 -7.63 1.70 -12.49
CA SER A 209 -6.60 2.21 -11.58
C SER A 209 -5.51 2.99 -12.33
N MET A 210 -5.01 2.48 -13.46
CA MET A 210 -4.03 3.20 -14.28
C MET A 210 -4.55 4.55 -14.77
N MET A 211 -5.84 4.64 -15.13
CA MET A 211 -6.48 5.91 -15.50
C MET A 211 -6.63 6.84 -14.30
N VAL A 212 -7.21 6.35 -13.19
CA VAL A 212 -7.45 7.14 -11.97
C VAL A 212 -6.14 7.70 -11.43
N THR A 213 -5.10 6.87 -11.36
CA THR A 213 -3.79 7.29 -10.89
C THR A 213 -3.26 8.42 -11.76
N TRP A 214 -3.47 8.42 -13.08
CA TRP A 214 -3.07 9.52 -13.96
C TRP A 214 -3.63 10.89 -13.54
N PHE A 215 -4.87 10.95 -13.09
CA PHE A 215 -5.51 12.18 -12.64
C PHE A 215 -5.11 12.60 -11.21
N HIS A 216 -4.67 11.64 -10.38
CA HIS A 216 -4.20 11.93 -9.04
C HIS A 216 -2.74 12.38 -9.03
N SER A 217 -2.45 13.46 -8.31
CA SER A 217 -1.13 14.11 -8.29
C SER A 217 -0.47 14.18 -6.92
N ARG A 218 -1.03 13.50 -5.92
CA ARG A 218 -0.50 13.54 -4.54
C ARG A 218 -0.19 12.14 -4.05
N ALA A 219 0.88 12.03 -3.27
CA ALA A 219 1.16 10.81 -2.53
C ALA A 219 0.06 10.56 -1.50
N PHE A 220 -0.23 9.29 -1.23
CA PHE A 220 -1.23 8.90 -0.24
C PHE A 220 -0.64 7.85 0.70
N VAL A 221 -1.13 7.84 1.94
CA VAL A 221 -0.67 6.89 2.97
C VAL A 221 -1.21 5.50 2.63
N THR A 222 -0.31 4.53 2.46
CA THR A 222 -0.66 3.12 2.23
C THR A 222 -0.55 2.28 3.49
N GLU A 223 0.36 2.65 4.40
CA GLU A 223 0.63 1.90 5.62
C GLU A 223 1.00 2.87 6.75
N ARG A 224 0.63 2.50 7.98
CA ARG A 224 1.02 3.18 9.21
C ARG A 224 1.58 2.13 10.16
N ASN A 225 2.79 2.36 10.64
CA ASN A 225 3.48 1.45 11.53
C ASN A 225 3.97 2.21 12.77
N THR A 226 4.17 1.48 13.86
CA THR A 226 4.74 2.03 15.09
C THR A 226 5.98 1.23 15.43
N PHE A 227 7.06 1.91 15.78
CA PHE A 227 8.27 1.28 16.30
C PHE A 227 8.72 2.02 17.55
N GLU A 228 8.52 1.39 18.71
CA GLU A 228 8.68 2.03 20.01
C GLU A 228 7.86 3.33 20.09
N ASN A 229 8.51 4.49 20.18
CA ASN A 229 7.85 5.79 20.23
C ASN A 229 7.77 6.50 18.87
N LEU A 230 8.26 5.86 17.79
CA LEU A 230 8.28 6.44 16.45
C LEU A 230 7.05 6.04 15.66
N LYS A 231 6.44 7.02 15.00
CA LYS A 231 5.31 6.85 14.08
C LYS A 231 5.82 6.86 12.64
N LEU A 232 5.64 5.75 11.95
CA LEU A 232 6.09 5.55 10.58
C LEU A 232 4.91 5.54 9.64
N GLN A 233 5.08 6.14 8.46
CA GLN A 233 4.10 6.07 7.38
C GLN A 233 4.77 5.72 6.06
N THR A 234 4.17 4.79 5.32
CA THR A 234 4.53 4.56 3.92
C THR A 234 3.59 5.33 3.03
N TRP A 235 4.14 6.18 2.17
CA TRP A 235 3.41 6.99 1.22
C TRP A 235 3.68 6.49 -0.18
N ALA A 236 2.64 6.21 -0.95
CA ALA A 236 2.77 5.83 -2.36
C ALA A 236 2.42 6.99 -3.28
N ILE A 237 3.32 7.30 -4.21
CA ILE A 237 3.00 8.14 -5.35
C ILE A 237 2.13 7.32 -6.31
N PRO A 238 0.96 7.83 -6.76
CA PRO A 238 0.06 7.13 -7.67
C PRO A 238 0.62 7.13 -9.11
N ARG A 239 1.79 6.52 -9.32
CA ARG A 239 2.43 6.36 -10.62
C ARG A 239 3.08 4.99 -10.73
N TYR A 240 2.87 4.36 -11.88
CA TYR A 240 3.48 3.09 -12.24
C TYR A 240 4.83 3.30 -12.94
N ASN A 241 5.72 2.29 -12.92
CA ASN A 241 6.98 2.35 -13.68
C ASN A 241 6.77 2.70 -15.14
N ILE A 242 5.74 2.13 -15.77
CA ILE A 242 5.46 2.39 -17.19
C ILE A 242 5.15 3.86 -17.47
N HIS A 243 4.43 4.53 -16.56
CA HIS A 243 4.11 5.95 -16.68
C HIS A 243 5.38 6.80 -16.60
N VAL A 244 6.28 6.49 -15.66
CA VAL A 244 7.51 7.27 -15.45
C VAL A 244 8.54 6.99 -16.54
N LEU A 245 8.76 5.74 -16.91
CA LEU A 245 9.88 5.37 -17.78
C LEU A 245 9.63 5.70 -19.26
N HIS A 246 8.38 5.63 -19.75
CA HIS A 246 8.08 5.77 -21.19
C HIS A 246 7.65 7.18 -21.62
N PHE A 247 7.19 8.03 -20.69
CA PHE A 247 6.64 9.34 -21.03
C PHE A 247 7.45 10.48 -20.40
N THR A 248 8.18 11.24 -21.22
CA THR A 248 9.04 12.35 -20.74
C THR A 248 8.26 13.41 -19.95
N GLN A 249 7.04 13.76 -20.40
CA GLN A 249 6.19 14.71 -19.68
C GLN A 249 5.75 14.15 -18.31
N ALA A 250 5.48 12.84 -18.23
CA ALA A 250 5.12 12.18 -16.98
C ALA A 250 6.28 12.15 -15.98
N LYS A 251 7.54 12.08 -16.43
CA LYS A 251 8.73 12.20 -15.55
C LYS A 251 8.74 13.52 -14.80
N ARG A 252 8.45 14.64 -15.49
CA ARG A 252 8.42 15.97 -14.86
C ARG A 252 7.32 16.07 -13.80
N VAL A 253 6.13 15.57 -14.12
CA VAL A 253 5.01 15.54 -13.17
C VAL A 253 5.37 14.67 -11.96
N TYR A 254 5.91 13.48 -12.19
CA TYR A 254 6.34 12.56 -11.13
C TYR A 254 7.39 13.19 -10.21
N TYR A 255 8.38 13.90 -10.76
CA TYR A 255 9.34 14.66 -9.97
C TYR A 255 8.67 15.72 -9.08
N GLY A 256 7.71 16.48 -9.63
CA GLY A 256 6.91 17.41 -8.85
C GLY A 256 6.13 16.74 -7.71
N MET A 257 5.67 15.50 -7.89
CA MET A 257 5.01 14.74 -6.82
C MET A 257 5.99 14.34 -5.71
N ILE A 258 7.24 14.01 -6.05
CA ILE A 258 8.28 13.75 -5.04
C ILE A 258 8.56 15.03 -4.24
N GLU A 259 8.73 16.17 -4.91
CA GLU A 259 8.95 17.46 -4.23
C GLU A 259 7.78 17.84 -3.31
N GLU A 260 6.54 17.68 -3.79
CA GLU A 260 5.34 17.94 -2.99
C GLU A 260 5.25 17.00 -1.78
N ALA A 261 5.57 15.71 -1.95
CA ALA A 261 5.58 14.75 -0.84
C ALA A 261 6.64 15.12 0.21
N ILE A 262 7.83 15.56 -0.19
CA ILE A 262 8.86 16.02 0.76
C ILE A 262 8.40 17.30 1.49
N ALA A 263 7.80 18.24 0.76
CA ALA A 263 7.25 19.46 1.36
C ALA A 263 6.08 19.17 2.30
N GLU A 264 5.23 18.18 2.01
CA GLU A 264 4.18 17.73 2.90
C GLU A 264 4.74 17.07 4.17
N ALA A 265 5.77 16.24 4.05
CA ALA A 265 6.44 15.62 5.20
C ALA A 265 7.07 16.68 6.13
N GLU A 266 7.74 17.69 5.58
CA GLU A 266 8.26 18.84 6.33
C GLU A 266 7.13 19.59 7.05
N ARG A 267 6.02 19.89 6.36
CA ARG A 267 4.86 20.57 6.98
C ARG A 267 4.24 19.76 8.12
N LYS A 268 4.23 18.44 8.00
CA LYS A 268 3.74 17.53 9.04
C LYS A 268 4.74 17.32 10.19
N GLY A 269 5.95 17.85 10.07
CA GLY A 269 6.98 17.76 11.11
C GLY A 269 7.77 16.46 11.10
N ALA A 270 7.80 15.72 9.98
CA ALA A 270 8.57 14.49 9.87
C ALA A 270 10.07 14.76 10.06
N MET A 271 10.74 13.90 10.82
CA MET A 271 12.18 13.99 11.07
C MET A 271 12.98 13.42 9.90
N VAL A 272 12.50 12.33 9.30
CA VAL A 272 13.18 11.61 8.24
C VAL A 272 12.20 11.25 7.13
N LEU A 273 12.62 11.46 5.88
CA LEU A 273 11.95 10.90 4.70
C LEU A 273 12.93 10.02 3.94
N THR A 274 12.53 8.78 3.69
CA THR A 274 13.29 7.80 2.91
C THR A 274 12.74 7.68 1.50
N LEU A 275 13.62 7.64 0.51
CA LEU A 275 13.27 7.54 -0.91
C LEU A 275 13.38 6.08 -1.38
N GLY A 276 12.25 5.43 -1.59
CA GLY A 276 12.16 4.07 -2.10
C GLY A 276 12.08 4.01 -3.63
N LEU A 277 12.51 2.87 -4.19
CA LEU A 277 12.37 2.55 -5.61
C LEU A 277 12.92 3.63 -6.56
N LEU A 278 12.15 4.06 -7.58
CA LEU A 278 12.59 5.09 -8.51
C LEU A 278 12.69 6.48 -7.86
N ASN A 279 12.12 6.69 -6.68
CA ASN A 279 12.20 7.98 -5.98
C ASN A 279 13.64 8.34 -5.59
N GLN A 280 14.55 7.36 -5.49
CA GLN A 280 15.98 7.56 -5.22
C GLN A 280 16.87 7.50 -6.48
N GLY A 281 16.30 7.47 -7.69
CA GLY A 281 17.09 7.30 -8.92
C GLY A 281 18.17 8.37 -9.09
N GLU A 282 19.44 7.96 -9.23
CA GLU A 282 20.58 8.86 -9.46
C GLU A 282 20.36 9.76 -10.68
N GLU A 283 19.92 9.17 -11.80
CA GLU A 283 19.59 9.90 -13.04
C GLU A 283 18.41 10.87 -12.88
N MET A 284 17.53 10.64 -11.91
CA MET A 284 16.30 11.42 -11.75
C MET A 284 16.47 12.60 -10.81
N ASN A 285 17.02 12.37 -9.61
CA ASN A 285 17.17 13.44 -8.61
C ASN A 285 18.49 13.38 -7.82
N ARG A 286 19.50 12.66 -8.35
CA ARG A 286 20.79 12.42 -7.68
C ARG A 286 20.61 11.84 -6.28
N ASN A 287 19.71 10.87 -6.13
CA ASN A 287 19.37 10.25 -4.85
C ASN A 287 18.90 11.28 -3.80
N GLY A 288 18.09 12.25 -4.23
CA GLY A 288 17.54 13.32 -3.39
C GLY A 288 18.40 14.57 -3.25
N GLU A 289 19.66 14.55 -3.68
CA GLU A 289 20.59 15.69 -3.54
C GLU A 289 20.07 16.98 -4.19
N LEU A 290 19.41 16.88 -5.35
CA LEU A 290 18.88 18.05 -6.05
C LEU A 290 17.85 18.81 -5.19
N PHE A 291 17.03 18.10 -4.42
CA PHE A 291 16.02 18.72 -3.57
C PHE A 291 16.65 19.44 -2.37
N ILE A 292 17.65 18.81 -1.74
CA ILE A 292 18.39 19.40 -0.61
C ILE A 292 19.08 20.69 -1.05
N ARG A 293 19.74 20.68 -2.22
CA ARG A 293 20.42 21.87 -2.77
C ARG A 293 19.44 23.03 -3.04
N ARG A 294 18.21 22.73 -3.47
CA ARG A 294 17.17 23.73 -3.71
C ARG A 294 16.55 24.26 -2.41
N ASN A 295 16.56 23.46 -1.35
CA ASN A 295 15.93 23.76 -0.07
C ASN A 295 16.94 23.66 1.08
N PRO A 296 17.92 24.58 1.19
CA PRO A 296 18.98 24.50 2.18
C PRO A 296 18.49 24.63 3.63
N LYS A 297 17.25 25.08 3.84
CA LYS A 297 16.61 25.23 5.17
C LYS A 297 15.70 24.05 5.54
N LEU A 298 15.69 22.98 4.73
CA LEU A 298 14.88 21.79 4.97
C LEU A 298 15.28 21.15 6.32
N LYS A 299 14.30 20.87 7.18
CA LYS A 299 14.55 20.25 8.49
C LYS A 299 14.43 18.73 8.41
N VAL A 300 13.53 18.22 7.57
CA VAL A 300 13.39 16.78 7.32
C VAL A 300 14.67 16.25 6.67
N LYS A 301 15.22 15.18 7.25
CA LYS A 301 16.41 14.52 6.71
C LYS A 301 16.00 13.58 5.58
N LEU A 302 16.53 13.81 4.39
CA LEU A 302 16.29 12.97 3.23
C LEU A 302 17.35 11.86 3.15
N VAL A 303 16.91 10.61 3.02
CA VAL A 303 17.79 9.43 3.00
C VAL A 303 17.38 8.49 1.85
N ASP A 304 18.35 7.96 1.12
CA ASP A 304 18.10 6.99 0.03
C ASP A 304 18.27 5.52 0.45
N GLY A 305 18.85 5.27 1.62
CA GLY A 305 19.08 3.92 2.14
C GLY A 305 20.26 3.18 1.50
N SER A 306 21.00 3.81 0.58
CA SER A 306 22.08 3.15 -0.18
C SER A 306 23.21 2.61 0.70
N SER A 307 23.58 3.34 1.76
CA SER A 307 24.64 2.89 2.69
C SER A 307 24.23 1.66 3.49
N LEU A 308 22.97 1.58 3.93
CA LEU A 308 22.44 0.42 4.65
C LEU A 308 22.33 -0.78 3.73
N ALA A 309 21.83 -0.60 2.50
CA ALA A 309 21.79 -1.65 1.49
C ALA A 309 23.20 -2.19 1.19
N ALA A 310 24.20 -1.32 1.05
CA ALA A 310 25.59 -1.73 0.86
C ALA A 310 26.13 -2.54 2.04
N ALA A 311 25.82 -2.14 3.28
CA ALA A 311 26.22 -2.87 4.48
C ALA A 311 25.60 -4.28 4.53
N VAL A 312 24.31 -4.42 4.20
CA VAL A 312 23.63 -5.72 4.15
C VAL A 312 24.25 -6.63 3.07
N VAL A 313 24.56 -6.10 1.89
CA VAL A 313 25.24 -6.84 0.82
C VAL A 313 26.61 -7.32 1.29
N LEU A 314 27.40 -6.44 1.92
CA LEU A 314 28.72 -6.80 2.45
C LEU A 314 28.64 -7.89 3.51
N ASN A 315 27.60 -7.87 4.36
CA ASN A 315 27.38 -8.88 5.39
C ASN A 315 26.87 -10.22 4.83
N SER A 316 26.32 -10.21 3.61
CA SER A 316 25.84 -11.42 2.94
C SER A 316 26.96 -12.20 2.25
N ILE A 317 28.17 -11.63 2.14
CA ILE A 317 29.32 -12.30 1.53
C ILE A 317 29.94 -13.25 2.58
N PRO A 318 30.10 -14.56 2.27
CA PRO A 318 30.70 -15.50 3.20
C PRO A 318 32.13 -15.12 3.61
N GLU A 319 32.49 -15.38 4.87
CA GLU A 319 33.84 -15.15 5.38
C GLU A 319 34.90 -15.97 4.63
N GLY A 320 36.13 -15.44 4.54
CA GLY A 320 37.26 -16.10 3.88
C GLY A 320 37.18 -16.14 2.34
N LYS A 321 36.41 -15.24 1.72
CA LYS A 321 36.32 -15.10 0.26
C LYS A 321 37.12 -13.88 -0.21
N ASP A 322 38.18 -14.15 -0.97
CA ASP A 322 39.13 -13.12 -1.40
C ASP A 322 38.86 -12.59 -2.82
N GLN A 323 37.89 -13.17 -3.54
CA GLN A 323 37.56 -12.78 -4.91
C GLN A 323 36.05 -12.69 -5.15
N VAL A 324 35.61 -11.53 -5.64
CA VAL A 324 34.21 -11.20 -5.92
C VAL A 324 34.10 -10.57 -7.31
N ALA A 325 33.06 -10.91 -8.06
CA ALA A 325 32.75 -10.25 -9.34
C ALA A 325 31.51 -9.38 -9.20
N ILE A 326 31.57 -8.13 -9.68
CA ILE A 326 30.38 -7.28 -9.81
C ILE A 326 29.90 -7.32 -11.26
N LYS A 327 28.67 -7.79 -11.46
CA LYS A 327 28.02 -7.94 -12.76
C LYS A 327 26.72 -7.13 -12.79
N ALA A 328 26.87 -5.83 -12.98
CA ALA A 328 25.77 -4.90 -13.24
C ALA A 328 26.31 -3.53 -13.67
N ASN A 329 25.40 -2.65 -14.07
CA ASN A 329 25.70 -1.23 -14.23
C ASN A 329 26.10 -0.59 -12.89
N SER A 330 27.01 0.38 -12.94
CA SER A 330 27.40 1.16 -11.76
C SER A 330 26.20 1.86 -11.12
N SER A 331 26.03 1.64 -9.82
CA SER A 331 25.08 2.34 -8.95
C SER A 331 25.77 2.84 -7.68
N LYS A 332 25.12 3.73 -6.95
CA LYS A 332 25.62 4.21 -5.65
C LYS A 332 25.94 3.05 -4.69
N VAL A 333 25.05 2.06 -4.61
CA VAL A 333 25.22 0.84 -3.79
C VAL A 333 26.40 0.00 -4.29
N SER A 334 26.46 -0.31 -5.59
CA SER A 334 27.55 -1.14 -6.13
C SER A 334 28.91 -0.49 -5.92
N ASN A 335 28.97 0.83 -6.03
CA ASN A 335 30.20 1.59 -5.86
C ASN A 335 30.69 1.54 -4.40
N PHE A 336 29.79 1.72 -3.43
CA PHE A 336 30.17 1.59 -2.02
C PHE A 336 30.60 0.18 -1.65
N VAL A 337 29.90 -0.84 -2.14
CA VAL A 337 30.27 -2.25 -1.90
C VAL A 337 31.65 -2.55 -2.50
N ALA A 338 31.92 -2.11 -3.74
CA ALA A 338 33.21 -2.31 -4.39
C ALA A 338 34.36 -1.66 -3.61
N VAL A 339 34.20 -0.38 -3.23
CA VAL A 339 35.22 0.35 -2.48
C VAL A 339 35.49 -0.31 -1.12
N ALA A 340 34.44 -0.69 -0.39
CA ALA A 340 34.57 -1.34 0.91
C ALA A 340 35.24 -2.72 0.82
N LEU A 341 34.96 -3.50 -0.23
CA LEU A 341 35.64 -4.77 -0.48
C LEU A 341 37.12 -4.58 -0.81
N CYS A 342 37.46 -3.62 -1.66
CA CYS A 342 38.86 -3.30 -1.95
C CYS A 342 39.63 -2.86 -0.70
N GLN A 343 38.99 -2.09 0.20
CA GLN A 343 39.57 -1.71 1.50
C GLN A 343 39.79 -2.90 2.44
N ARG A 344 38.95 -3.93 2.36
CA ARG A 344 39.10 -5.19 3.10
C ARG A 344 40.12 -6.15 2.49
N GLY A 345 40.82 -5.76 1.42
CA GLY A 345 41.79 -6.62 0.73
C GLY A 345 41.18 -7.63 -0.24
N VAL A 346 39.87 -7.56 -0.50
CA VAL A 346 39.18 -8.48 -1.41
C VAL A 346 39.36 -8.02 -2.86
N GLN A 347 39.72 -8.94 -3.76
CA GLN A 347 39.83 -8.66 -5.18
C GLN A 347 38.44 -8.55 -5.81
N VAL A 348 38.15 -7.39 -6.39
CA VAL A 348 36.87 -7.06 -7.03
C VAL A 348 37.06 -7.04 -8.55
N SER A 349 36.43 -7.96 -9.26
CA SER A 349 36.46 -8.00 -10.72
C SER A 349 35.28 -7.26 -11.34
N ILE A 350 35.59 -6.35 -12.27
CA ILE A 350 34.64 -5.52 -13.01
C ILE A 350 34.75 -5.85 -14.49
N SER A 351 33.61 -5.99 -15.17
CA SER A 351 33.58 -6.36 -16.60
C SER A 351 33.54 -5.16 -17.55
N GLY A 352 33.00 -4.02 -17.11
CA GLY A 352 32.87 -2.79 -17.90
C GLY A 352 34.06 -1.84 -17.70
N GLU A 353 34.63 -1.33 -18.79
CA GLU A 353 35.75 -0.37 -18.72
C GLU A 353 35.37 0.96 -18.09
N SER A 354 34.18 1.48 -18.42
CA SER A 354 33.68 2.74 -17.86
C SER A 354 33.52 2.65 -16.34
N ASP A 355 32.90 1.56 -15.87
CA ASP A 355 32.65 1.31 -14.46
C ASP A 355 33.96 1.08 -13.70
N PHE A 356 34.91 0.36 -14.32
CA PHE A 356 36.23 0.18 -13.76
C PHE A 356 36.98 1.50 -13.57
N ARG A 357 36.98 2.40 -14.57
CA ARG A 357 37.62 3.71 -14.47
C ARG A 357 36.99 4.55 -13.35
N ARG A 358 35.65 4.62 -13.32
CA ARG A 358 34.90 5.33 -12.27
C ARG A 358 35.22 4.81 -10.87
N LEU A 359 35.23 3.49 -10.68
CA LEU A 359 35.55 2.87 -9.39
C LEU A 359 37.01 3.09 -8.98
N ARG A 360 37.94 3.06 -9.94
CA ARG A 360 39.35 3.31 -9.68
C ARG A 360 39.62 4.73 -9.17
N GLU A 361 38.84 5.71 -9.64
CA GLU A 361 38.88 7.09 -9.14
C GLU A 361 38.36 7.21 -7.71
N LEU A 362 37.33 6.42 -7.36
CA LEU A 362 36.75 6.39 -6.01
C LEU A 362 37.61 5.63 -4.99
N CYS A 363 38.42 4.66 -5.43
CA CYS A 363 39.32 3.90 -4.58
C CYS A 363 40.57 4.70 -4.18
N ALA A 364 40.95 4.58 -2.90
CA ALA A 364 42.23 5.09 -2.38
C ALA A 364 43.41 4.43 -3.14
N PRO A 365 44.53 5.15 -3.36
CA PRO A 365 45.67 4.64 -4.15
C PRO A 365 46.16 3.26 -3.71
N GLU A 366 46.19 3.00 -2.40
CA GLU A 366 46.66 1.77 -1.77
C GLU A 366 45.78 0.55 -2.09
N THR A 367 44.48 0.76 -2.29
CA THR A 367 43.50 -0.32 -2.49
C THR A 367 43.18 -0.57 -3.96
N ARG A 368 43.73 0.25 -4.88
CA ARG A 368 43.46 0.14 -6.33
C ARG A 368 43.91 -1.19 -6.93
N ASN A 369 44.93 -1.81 -6.38
CA ASN A 369 45.44 -3.11 -6.85
C ASN A 369 44.43 -4.24 -6.64
N ASN A 370 43.47 -4.05 -5.73
CA ASN A 370 42.39 -5.02 -5.49
C ASN A 370 41.25 -4.89 -6.51
N LEU A 371 41.25 -3.85 -7.35
CA LEU A 371 40.26 -3.70 -8.42
C LEU A 371 40.84 -4.25 -9.73
N ILE A 372 40.16 -5.23 -10.32
CA ILE A 372 40.64 -5.95 -11.52
C ILE A 372 39.65 -5.77 -12.66
N LEU A 373 40.11 -5.25 -13.80
CA LEU A 373 39.34 -5.28 -15.04
C LEU A 373 39.41 -6.69 -15.61
N SER A 374 38.31 -7.44 -15.56
CA SER A 374 38.26 -8.81 -16.09
C SER A 374 36.91 -9.13 -16.69
N LYS A 375 36.95 -9.67 -17.91
CA LYS A 375 35.79 -10.31 -18.56
C LYS A 375 35.59 -11.76 -18.08
N SER A 376 36.51 -12.27 -17.26
CA SER A 376 36.39 -13.61 -16.67
C SER A 376 35.12 -13.72 -15.82
N CYS A 377 34.59 -14.94 -15.79
CA CYS A 377 33.37 -15.34 -15.09
C CYS A 377 33.64 -16.49 -14.11
N SER A 378 34.91 -16.64 -13.68
CA SER A 378 35.40 -17.76 -12.88
C SER A 378 35.15 -17.60 -11.38
N GLN A 379 34.90 -16.37 -10.90
CA GLN A 379 34.64 -16.09 -9.50
C GLN A 379 33.38 -16.81 -9.02
N LYS A 380 33.42 -17.35 -7.80
CA LYS A 380 32.30 -18.05 -7.17
C LYS A 380 31.28 -17.13 -6.51
N ILE A 381 31.62 -15.85 -6.27
CA ILE A 381 30.73 -14.86 -5.66
C ILE A 381 30.44 -13.76 -6.67
N TRP A 382 29.17 -13.59 -7.02
CA TRP A 382 28.72 -12.59 -7.98
C TRP A 382 27.77 -11.61 -7.29
N LEU A 383 28.18 -10.35 -7.23
CA LEU A 383 27.31 -9.24 -6.85
C LEU A 383 26.57 -8.77 -8.09
N VAL A 384 25.24 -8.83 -8.05
CA VAL A 384 24.41 -8.57 -9.23
C VAL A 384 23.39 -7.48 -8.97
N GLY A 385 23.20 -6.62 -9.98
CA GLY A 385 22.24 -5.52 -9.93
C GLY A 385 21.02 -5.81 -10.80
N ASP A 386 20.23 -4.76 -11.05
CA ASP A 386 19.06 -4.86 -11.89
C ASP A 386 19.43 -5.29 -13.33
N LYS A 387 18.52 -6.01 -13.99
CA LYS A 387 18.63 -6.44 -15.40
C LYS A 387 19.70 -7.51 -15.70
N LEU A 388 20.12 -8.31 -14.73
CA LEU A 388 20.95 -9.50 -14.96
C LEU A 388 20.28 -10.43 -16.00
N GLN A 389 20.95 -10.63 -17.14
CA GLN A 389 20.40 -11.41 -18.25
C GLN A 389 20.73 -12.90 -18.15
N GLU A 390 19.94 -13.75 -18.80
CA GLU A 390 20.19 -15.19 -18.91
C GLU A 390 21.57 -15.47 -19.53
N THR A 391 21.92 -14.75 -20.59
CA THR A 391 23.21 -14.89 -21.30
C THR A 391 24.43 -14.60 -20.42
N GLU A 392 24.26 -13.80 -19.36
CA GLU A 392 25.31 -13.53 -18.37
C GLU A 392 25.37 -14.61 -17.31
N GLN A 393 24.21 -15.07 -16.81
CA GLN A 393 24.14 -16.15 -15.82
C GLN A 393 24.70 -17.47 -16.36
N VAL A 394 24.51 -17.76 -17.65
CA VAL A 394 25.07 -18.96 -18.30
C VAL A 394 26.60 -18.98 -18.25
N LYS A 395 27.26 -17.82 -18.19
CA LYS A 395 28.72 -17.73 -18.08
C LYS A 395 29.24 -18.03 -16.67
N ALA A 396 28.37 -18.04 -15.66
CA ALA A 396 28.77 -18.35 -14.30
C ALA A 396 29.15 -19.83 -14.14
N SER A 397 30.18 -20.07 -13.33
CA SER A 397 30.63 -21.42 -13.01
C SER A 397 29.60 -22.15 -12.12
N LYS A 398 29.57 -23.49 -12.17
CA LYS A 398 28.70 -24.29 -11.29
C LYS A 398 28.94 -23.96 -9.80
N GLY A 399 27.87 -23.82 -9.03
CA GLY A 399 27.94 -23.47 -7.61
C GLY A 399 28.26 -22.00 -7.30
N THR A 400 28.12 -21.11 -8.28
CA THR A 400 28.27 -19.66 -8.05
C THR A 400 27.15 -19.15 -7.14
N LEU A 401 27.49 -18.28 -6.19
CA LEU A 401 26.57 -17.57 -5.31
C LEU A 401 26.28 -16.18 -5.89
N PHE A 402 25.02 -15.94 -6.24
CA PHE A 402 24.50 -14.66 -6.69
C PHE A 402 23.95 -13.89 -5.51
N ILE A 403 24.59 -12.76 -5.17
CA ILE A 403 24.16 -11.85 -4.12
C ILE A 403 23.63 -10.58 -4.79
N PRO A 404 22.30 -10.38 -4.84
CA PRO A 404 21.75 -9.17 -5.43
C PRO A 404 22.00 -7.96 -4.54
N PHE A 405 22.29 -6.82 -5.15
CA PHE A 405 22.17 -5.49 -4.54
C PHE A 405 21.06 -4.65 -5.19
N SER A 406 20.27 -5.27 -6.06
CA SER A 406 19.11 -4.70 -6.72
C SER A 406 17.90 -4.56 -5.80
N LEU A 407 16.98 -3.68 -6.19
CA LEU A 407 15.68 -3.51 -5.53
C LEU A 407 14.75 -4.69 -5.77
N PHE A 408 14.86 -5.34 -6.95
CA PHE A 408 14.05 -6.50 -7.31
C PHE A 408 14.88 -7.78 -7.34
N PRO A 409 14.29 -8.93 -7.00
CA PRO A 409 14.99 -10.21 -7.05
C PRO A 409 15.40 -10.57 -8.49
N PRO A 410 16.61 -11.10 -8.69
CA PRO A 410 17.05 -11.53 -10.02
C PRO A 410 16.24 -12.74 -10.48
N LYS A 411 15.99 -12.82 -11.79
CA LYS A 411 15.42 -14.02 -12.41
C LYS A 411 16.43 -15.16 -12.29
N LYS A 412 16.00 -16.33 -11.81
CA LYS A 412 16.86 -17.50 -11.60
C LYS A 412 16.85 -18.38 -12.86
N PHE A 413 17.91 -18.32 -13.67
CA PHE A 413 18.01 -19.14 -14.90
C PHE A 413 18.89 -20.39 -14.71
N ARG A 414 19.93 -20.32 -13.87
CA ARG A 414 20.81 -21.47 -13.58
C ARG A 414 20.36 -22.23 -12.33
N LYS A 415 20.01 -23.51 -12.46
CA LYS A 415 19.58 -24.38 -11.32
C LYS A 415 20.73 -24.92 -10.47
N ASP A 416 21.95 -24.90 -11.00
CA ASP A 416 23.17 -25.41 -10.37
C ASP A 416 23.97 -24.31 -9.65
N CYS A 417 23.33 -23.18 -9.35
CA CYS A 417 23.87 -22.01 -8.67
C CYS A 417 22.97 -21.60 -7.50
N PHE A 418 23.50 -20.81 -6.57
CA PHE A 418 22.79 -20.32 -5.40
C PHE A 418 22.41 -18.86 -5.59
N TYR A 419 21.22 -18.46 -5.15
CA TYR A 419 20.73 -17.08 -5.25
C TYR A 419 20.27 -16.62 -3.88
N CYS A 420 20.95 -15.61 -3.34
CA CYS A 420 20.48 -14.89 -2.17
C CYS A 420 19.24 -14.05 -2.53
N ASN A 421 18.47 -13.71 -1.51
CA ASN A 421 17.39 -12.74 -1.63
C ASN A 421 17.96 -11.32 -1.78
N THR A 422 17.13 -10.38 -2.23
CA THR A 422 17.44 -8.95 -2.21
C THR A 422 17.84 -8.50 -0.81
N PRO A 423 18.70 -7.47 -0.67
CA PRO A 423 19.14 -6.99 0.63
C PRO A 423 17.93 -6.63 1.49
N ALA A 424 17.75 -7.37 2.57
CA ALA A 424 16.64 -7.22 3.50
C ALA A 424 17.12 -7.46 4.93
N MET A 425 16.37 -6.96 5.91
CA MET A 425 16.64 -7.16 7.33
C MET A 425 15.39 -7.72 8.00
N SER A 426 15.58 -8.54 9.04
CA SER A 426 14.47 -8.98 9.86
C SER A 426 13.87 -7.79 10.62
N ALA A 427 12.54 -7.69 10.60
CA ALA A 427 11.83 -6.68 11.36
C ALA A 427 12.05 -6.91 12.88
N PRO A 428 12.30 -5.84 13.67
CA PRO A 428 12.38 -5.96 15.13
C PRO A 428 11.05 -6.45 15.72
N ARG A 429 11.10 -7.16 16.86
CA ARG A 429 9.90 -7.68 17.54
C ARG A 429 8.93 -6.59 18.01
N ASN A 430 9.42 -5.38 18.28
CA ASN A 430 8.63 -4.24 18.74
C ASN A 430 8.00 -3.44 17.59
N PHE A 431 8.09 -3.92 16.35
CA PHE A 431 7.52 -3.24 15.19
C PHE A 431 6.08 -3.68 15.01
N GLU A 432 5.15 -2.73 15.10
CA GLU A 432 3.71 -2.99 15.10
C GLU A 432 3.06 -2.61 13.77
N ASN A 433 1.92 -3.25 13.48
CA ASN A 433 1.09 -3.02 12.29
C ASN A 433 1.83 -3.27 10.96
N LEU A 434 2.79 -4.19 10.92
CA LEU A 434 3.47 -4.61 9.69
C LEU A 434 2.64 -5.67 8.97
N ASP A 435 1.92 -5.24 7.93
CA ASP A 435 0.88 -6.04 7.28
C ASP A 435 1.21 -6.43 5.83
N SER A 436 2.29 -5.87 5.26
CA SER A 436 2.73 -6.13 3.88
C SER A 436 3.94 -7.09 3.79
N CYS A 437 4.10 -7.69 2.61
CA CYS A 437 4.78 -8.95 2.26
C CYS A 437 6.23 -9.28 2.67
N GLU A 438 6.90 -8.58 3.59
CA GLU A 438 8.22 -9.05 4.04
C GLU A 438 8.17 -10.01 5.23
N ASN A 439 6.96 -10.39 5.68
CA ASN A 439 6.73 -11.28 6.83
C ASN A 439 6.89 -12.80 6.56
N TRP A 440 7.55 -13.22 5.49
CA TRP A 440 7.68 -14.66 5.15
C TRP A 440 9.10 -15.11 4.76
N LEU A 441 10.13 -14.38 5.21
CA LEU A 441 11.44 -15.00 5.37
C LEU A 441 11.45 -15.69 6.74
N PRO A 442 11.44 -17.04 6.82
CA PRO A 442 11.66 -17.75 8.07
C PRO A 442 13.02 -17.43 8.68
#